data_AF-A0A075RDF8-F1
#
_entry.id   AF-A0A075RDF8-F1
#
_cell.length_a   1.000
_cell.length_b   1.000
_cell.length_c   1.000
_cell.angle_alpha   90.00
_cell.angle_beta   90.00
_cell.angle_gamma   90.00
#
_symmetry.space_group_name_H-M   'P 1'
#
loop_
_entity.id
_entity.type
_entity.pdbx_description
1 polymer ?
#
loop_
_entity_poly.entity_id
_entity_poly.type
_entity_poly.pdbx_seq_one_letter_code
_entity_poly.pdbx_strand_id
1 'polypeptide(L)'
;MTAYSILAYMGISYIFLGSLYFLVDIRPEFMLGIALSSLFIVLSDLIIGKDVFKTFTGKSRYAVFLLQLPLFIGMLLLVFIPNLNVVRSLDSTEVSVLNDRFTLITFGLTLYMISSNDMSLLKRIFKKGGVDKEDSTQSIDKYEREIEKLNKEILQLKQGRNVE
;
A
#
# COMPACT_ATOMS: atom_id res chain seq x y z
N MET A 1 2.34 5.12 -12.35
CA MET A 1 3.30 4.94 -11.25
C MET A 1 2.54 4.47 -10.03
N THR A 2 2.74 3.21 -9.63
CA THR A 2 2.09 2.64 -8.45
C THR A 2 2.82 3.11 -7.19
N ALA A 3 2.11 3.40 -6.10
CA ALA A 3 2.67 3.91 -4.83
C ALA A 3 3.88 3.10 -4.31
N TYR A 4 3.98 1.83 -4.69
CA TYR A 4 5.13 0.95 -4.46
C TYR A 4 6.48 1.51 -4.94
N SER A 5 6.51 2.27 -6.04
CA SER A 5 7.77 2.83 -6.53
C SER A 5 8.32 3.89 -5.58
N ILE A 6 7.46 4.76 -5.03
CA ILE A 6 7.88 5.86 -4.15
C ILE A 6 8.38 5.33 -2.80
N LEU A 7 7.65 4.38 -2.20
CA LEU A 7 8.08 3.69 -0.99
C LEU A 7 9.43 2.96 -1.18
N ALA A 8 9.63 2.31 -2.32
CA ALA A 8 10.90 1.65 -2.63
C ALA A 8 12.06 2.66 -2.77
N TYR A 9 11.85 3.79 -3.45
CA TYR A 9 12.87 4.85 -3.55
C TYR A 9 13.15 5.53 -2.20
N MET A 10 12.14 5.71 -1.35
CA MET A 10 12.35 6.17 0.03
C MET A 10 13.19 5.17 0.83
N GLY A 11 12.86 3.88 0.75
CA GLY A 11 13.62 2.83 1.43
C GLY A 11 15.09 2.80 1.00
N ILE A 12 15.36 2.85 -0.30
CA ILE A 12 16.73 2.93 -0.83
C ILE A 12 17.44 4.20 -0.35
N SER A 13 16.74 5.34 -0.33
CA SER A 13 17.30 6.60 0.18
C SER A 13 17.67 6.51 1.66
N TYR A 14 16.86 5.83 2.49
CA TYR A 14 17.18 5.59 3.90
C TYR A 14 18.40 4.70 4.10
N ILE A 15 18.53 3.64 3.30
CA ILE A 15 19.72 2.76 3.34
C ILE A 15 20.98 3.53 2.96
N PHE A 16 20.90 4.36 1.92
CA PHE A 16 22.02 5.19 1.49
C PHE A 16 22.39 6.23 2.55
N LEU A 17 21.40 6.91 3.15
CA LEU A 17 21.61 7.89 4.21
C LEU A 17 22.21 7.26 5.47
N GLY A 18 21.71 6.09 5.88
CA GLY A 18 22.26 5.32 7.00
C GLY A 18 23.71 4.87 6.74
N SER A 19 24.03 4.48 5.50
CA SER A 19 25.40 4.15 5.10
C SER A 19 26.31 5.38 5.13
N LEU A 20 25.81 6.55 4.72
CA LEU A 20 26.54 7.81 4.77
C LEU A 20 26.82 8.27 6.21
N TYR A 21 25.92 7.98 7.15
CA TYR A 21 26.11 8.33 8.55
C TYR A 21 27.33 7.64 9.18
N PHE A 22 27.69 6.44 8.73
CA PHE A 22 28.91 5.78 9.19
C PHE A 22 30.19 6.43 8.63
N LEU A 23 30.07 7.26 7.59
CA LEU A 23 31.21 7.90 6.91
C LEU A 23 31.33 9.39 7.23
N VAL A 24 30.22 10.05 7.57
CA VAL A 24 30.14 11.49 7.77
C VAL A 24 29.34 11.78 9.03
N ASP A 25 29.89 12.65 9.89
CA ASP A 25 29.21 13.10 11.10
C ASP A 25 28.07 14.07 10.72
N ILE A 26 26.86 13.51 10.58
CA ILE A 26 25.66 14.27 10.24
C ILE A 26 25.09 14.87 11.52
N ARG A 27 24.89 16.19 11.49
CA ARG A 27 24.31 16.94 12.60
C ARG A 27 22.93 16.40 13.02
N PRO A 28 22.65 16.20 14.32
CA PRO A 28 21.38 15.62 14.81
C PRO A 28 20.12 16.37 14.35
N GLU A 29 20.21 17.69 14.15
CA GLU A 29 19.09 18.51 13.69
C GLU A 29 18.69 18.17 12.26
N PHE A 30 19.67 17.79 11.43
CA PHE A 30 19.43 17.35 10.06
C PHE A 30 18.76 15.98 10.03
N MET A 31 19.22 15.06 10.89
CA MET A 31 18.58 13.76 11.11
C MET A 31 17.11 13.92 11.52
N LEU A 32 16.83 14.77 12.49
CA LEU A 32 15.47 15.04 12.96
C LEU A 32 14.57 15.57 11.83
N GLY A 33 15.10 16.47 11.00
CA GLY A 33 14.39 16.98 9.82
C GLY A 33 14.01 15.87 8.83
N ILE A 34 14.92 14.92 8.61
CA ILE A 34 14.69 13.75 7.75
C ILE A 34 13.67 12.77 8.36
N ALA A 35 13.76 12.51 9.66
CA ALA A 35 12.83 11.61 10.36
C ALA A 35 11.40 12.16 10.35
N LEU A 36 11.24 13.47 10.59
CA LEU A 36 9.95 14.14 10.48
C LEU A 36 9.45 14.19 9.03
N SER A 37 10.32 14.49 8.07
CA SER A 37 9.97 14.51 6.65
C SER A 37 9.41 13.16 6.20
N SER A 38 10.09 12.05 6.52
CA SER A 38 9.57 10.72 6.19
C SER A 38 8.27 10.39 6.87
N LEU A 39 8.08 10.77 8.13
CA LEU A 39 6.82 10.53 8.83
C LEU A 39 5.64 11.12 8.05
N PHE A 40 5.78 12.35 7.57
CA PHE A 40 4.75 13.01 6.77
C PHE A 40 4.53 12.37 5.39
N ILE A 41 5.59 11.87 4.77
CA ILE A 41 5.46 11.15 3.50
C ILE A 41 4.73 9.81 3.71
N VAL A 42 5.11 9.05 4.74
CA VAL A 42 4.45 7.77 5.10
C VAL A 42 2.99 8.01 5.47
N LEU A 43 2.67 9.10 6.19
CA LEU A 43 1.29 9.48 6.48
C LEU A 43 0.50 9.83 5.20
N SER A 44 1.13 10.52 4.24
CA SER A 44 0.52 10.78 2.92
C SER A 44 0.13 9.48 2.24
N ASP A 45 1.07 8.53 2.17
CA ASP A 45 0.83 7.22 1.58
C ASP A 45 -0.24 6.43 2.32
N LEU A 46 -0.32 6.54 3.65
CA LEU A 46 -1.35 5.87 4.46
C LEU A 46 -2.75 6.41 4.17
N ILE A 47 -2.86 7.73 3.98
CA ILE A 47 -4.11 8.41 3.60
C ILE A 47 -4.52 8.03 2.16
N ILE A 48 -3.56 7.86 1.25
CA ILE A 48 -3.81 7.42 -0.14
C ILE A 48 -4.21 5.94 -0.17
N GLY A 49 -3.51 5.10 0.60
CA GLY A 49 -3.59 3.64 0.55
C GLY A 49 -4.83 3.07 1.21
N LYS A 50 -5.33 3.69 2.29
CA LYS A 50 -6.64 3.35 2.84
C LYS A 50 -7.70 4.04 1.98
N ASP A 51 -8.66 3.27 1.48
CA ASP A 51 -9.83 3.70 0.69
C ASP A 51 -10.71 4.80 1.38
N VAL A 52 -10.26 5.45 2.46
CA VAL A 52 -10.79 6.73 2.99
C VAL A 52 -10.97 7.75 1.87
N PHE A 53 -10.07 7.73 0.87
CA PHE A 53 -10.18 8.57 -0.32
C PHE A 53 -11.37 8.18 -1.21
N LYS A 54 -11.72 6.89 -1.37
CA LYS A 54 -12.88 6.47 -2.16
C LYS A 54 -14.19 7.01 -1.62
N THR A 55 -14.31 7.14 -0.29
CA THR A 55 -15.49 7.70 0.37
C THR A 55 -15.59 9.22 0.16
N PHE A 56 -14.46 9.92 -0.04
CA PHE A 56 -14.41 11.36 -0.32
C PHE A 56 -14.41 11.72 -1.81
N THR A 57 -14.07 10.79 -2.72
CA THR A 57 -13.92 11.05 -4.16
C THR A 57 -15.21 10.95 -4.95
N GLY A 58 -16.13 11.87 -4.67
CA GLY A 58 -16.92 12.48 -5.74
C GLY A 58 -16.18 13.70 -6.29
N LYS A 59 -15.13 13.52 -7.12
CA LYS A 59 -14.53 14.58 -7.98
C LYS A 59 -14.20 15.94 -7.33
N SER A 60 -13.66 15.99 -6.12
CA SER A 60 -13.33 17.29 -5.49
C SER A 60 -11.84 17.64 -5.60
N ARG A 61 -11.50 18.78 -6.22
CA ARG A 61 -10.12 19.33 -6.27
C ARG A 61 -9.47 19.44 -4.88
N TYR A 62 -10.28 19.62 -3.84
CA TYR A 62 -9.84 19.69 -2.45
C TYR A 62 -9.19 18.39 -1.97
N ALA A 63 -9.60 17.24 -2.51
CA ALA A 63 -9.05 15.95 -2.15
C ALA A 63 -7.60 15.79 -2.66
N VAL A 64 -7.30 16.32 -3.86
CA VAL A 64 -5.92 16.35 -4.40
C VAL A 64 -5.04 17.29 -3.59
N PHE A 65 -5.57 18.44 -3.18
CA PHE A 65 -4.84 19.41 -2.34
C PHE A 65 -4.51 18.83 -0.96
N LEU A 66 -5.48 18.18 -0.30
CA LEU A 66 -5.28 17.49 0.98
C LEU A 66 -4.24 16.37 0.91
N LEU A 67 -4.08 15.73 -0.25
CA LEU A 67 -3.05 14.70 -0.47
C LEU A 67 -1.65 15.26 -0.69
N GLN A 68 -1.54 16.40 -1.37
CA GLN A 68 -0.26 17.05 -1.63
C GLN A 68 0.27 17.81 -0.41
N LEU A 69 -0.60 18.20 0.51
CA LEU A 69 -0.26 19.00 1.68
C LEU A 69 0.72 18.29 2.63
N PRO A 70 0.55 17.01 3.00
CA PRO A 70 1.55 16.27 3.79
C PRO A 70 2.90 16.15 3.08
N LEU A 71 2.92 15.93 1.76
CA LEU A 71 4.16 15.87 0.98
C LEU A 71 4.89 17.22 0.98
N PHE A 72 4.15 18.31 0.80
CA PHE A 72 4.69 19.66 0.85
C PHE A 72 5.23 20.01 2.25
N ILE A 73 4.50 19.65 3.31
CA ILE A 73 4.97 19.81 4.69
C ILE A 73 6.23 18.98 4.92
N GLY A 74 6.28 17.73 4.43
CA GLY A 74 7.47 16.89 4.53
C GLY A 74 8.71 17.53 3.90
N MET A 75 8.57 18.15 2.72
CA MET A 75 9.67 18.88 2.08
C MET A 75 10.07 20.12 2.88
N LEU A 76 9.10 20.89 3.38
CA LEU A 76 9.39 22.07 4.21
C LEU A 76 10.14 21.68 5.48
N LEU A 77 9.73 20.61 6.16
CA LEU A 77 10.38 20.16 7.39
C LEU A 77 11.86 19.80 7.17
N LEU A 78 12.19 19.19 6.04
CA LEU A 78 13.58 18.84 5.70
C LEU A 78 14.49 20.09 5.60
N VAL A 79 13.96 21.20 5.10
CA VAL A 79 14.71 22.46 4.94
C VAL A 79 14.67 23.32 6.20
N PHE A 80 13.51 23.43 6.85
CA PHE A 80 13.31 24.35 7.97
C PHE A 80 13.78 23.79 9.30
N ILE A 81 13.51 22.52 9.63
CA ILE A 81 13.85 21.94 10.94
C ILE A 81 15.34 22.13 11.30
N PRO A 82 16.31 21.86 10.40
CA PRO A 82 17.74 22.04 10.73
C PRO A 82 18.17 23.51 10.93
N ASN A 83 17.31 24.44 10.51
CA ASN A 83 17.55 25.88 10.56
C ASN A 83 16.68 26.61 11.59
N LEU A 84 15.75 25.93 12.26
CA LEU A 84 14.94 26.53 13.30
C LEU A 84 15.77 26.77 14.56
N ASN A 85 15.77 28.01 15.04
CA ASN A 85 16.49 28.40 16.25
C ASN A 85 16.07 27.57 17.47
N VAL A 86 14.80 27.16 17.55
CA VAL A 86 14.30 26.30 18.63
C VAL A 86 15.01 24.94 18.65
N VAL A 87 15.25 24.34 17.49
CA VAL A 87 15.92 23.03 17.39
C VAL A 87 17.42 23.17 17.67
N ARG A 88 18.03 24.26 17.19
CA ARG A 88 19.44 24.58 17.48
C ARG A 88 19.72 24.94 18.93
N SER A 89 18.70 25.35 19.69
CA SER A 89 18.83 25.67 21.12
C SER A 89 18.63 24.46 22.03
N LEU A 90 18.17 23.32 21.50
CA LEU A 90 18.04 22.08 22.27
C LEU A 90 19.40 21.41 22.43
N ASP A 91 19.57 20.64 23.49
CA ASP A 91 20.75 19.81 23.63
C ASP A 91 20.79 18.72 22.54
N SER A 92 21.98 18.44 22.05
CA SER A 92 22.21 17.42 21.01
C SER A 92 21.65 16.05 21.39
N THR A 93 21.69 15.71 22.68
CA THR A 93 21.12 14.48 23.23
C THR A 93 19.59 14.45 23.10
N GLU A 94 18.92 15.56 23.40
CA GLU A 94 17.47 15.68 23.30
C GLU A 94 17.00 15.58 21.85
N VAL A 95 17.72 16.24 20.93
CA VAL A 95 17.47 16.16 19.49
C VAL A 95 17.65 14.73 18.98
N SER A 96 18.69 14.03 19.43
CA SER A 96 18.91 12.62 19.08
C SER A 96 17.80 11.71 19.57
N VAL A 97 17.36 11.87 20.82
CA VAL A 97 16.25 11.07 21.39
C VAL A 97 14.94 11.32 20.62
N LEU A 98 14.66 12.57 20.24
CA LEU A 98 13.50 12.88 19.40
C LEU A 98 13.62 12.23 18.02
N ASN A 99 14.80 12.33 17.40
CA ASN A 99 15.07 11.71 16.11
C ASN A 99 14.82 10.20 16.14
N ASP A 100 15.33 9.50 17.16
CA ASP A 100 15.16 8.05 17.31
C ASP A 100 13.69 7.67 17.46
N ARG A 101 12.92 8.43 18.25
CA ARG A 101 11.48 8.22 18.43
C ARG A 101 10.73 8.38 17.11
N PHE A 102 10.97 9.47 16.38
CA PHE A 102 10.30 9.70 15.10
C PHE A 102 10.70 8.66 14.07
N THR A 103 11.96 8.29 14.00
CA THR A 103 12.46 7.24 13.09
C THR A 103 11.79 5.90 13.39
N LEU A 104 11.66 5.52 14.67
CA LEU A 104 11.00 4.30 15.08
C LEU A 104 9.50 4.29 14.72
N ILE A 105 8.81 5.41 14.94
CA ILE A 105 7.39 5.56 14.57
C ILE A 105 7.23 5.45 13.06
N THR A 106 8.05 6.17 12.29
CA THR A 106 8.06 6.12 10.82
C THR A 106 8.28 4.68 10.34
N PHE A 107 9.30 4.00 10.86
CA PHE A 107 9.60 2.62 10.50
C PHE A 107 8.44 1.66 10.80
N GLY A 108 7.83 1.78 12.00
CA GLY A 108 6.66 1.00 12.37
C GLY A 108 5.47 1.22 11.44
N LEU A 109 5.20 2.48 11.06
CA LEU A 109 4.15 2.81 10.10
C LEU A 109 4.46 2.26 8.70
N THR A 110 5.71 2.35 8.24
CA THR A 110 6.13 1.77 6.95
C THR A 110 5.91 0.25 6.93
N LEU A 111 6.32 -0.47 7.98
CA LEU A 111 6.07 -1.91 8.09
C LEU A 111 4.58 -2.25 8.10
N TYR A 112 3.79 -1.50 8.85
CA TYR A 112 2.33 -1.66 8.88
C TYR A 112 1.72 -1.44 7.49
N MET A 113 2.17 -0.43 6.75
CA MET A 113 1.71 -0.16 5.40
C MET A 113 2.05 -1.28 4.41
N ILE A 114 3.27 -1.81 4.45
CA ILE A 114 3.68 -2.95 3.63
C ILE A 114 2.77 -4.14 3.93
N SER A 115 2.61 -4.50 5.22
CA SER A 115 1.76 -5.60 5.65
C SER A 115 0.29 -5.43 5.24
N SER A 116 -0.28 -4.23 5.44
CA SER A 116 -1.67 -3.94 5.09
C SER A 116 -1.91 -3.99 3.58
N ASN A 117 -0.95 -3.53 2.78
CA ASN A 117 -1.05 -3.53 1.32
C ASN A 117 -0.96 -4.95 0.74
N ASP A 118 -0.07 -5.81 1.24
CA ASP A 118 0.02 -7.21 0.85
C ASP A 118 -1.26 -7.99 1.21
N MET A 119 -1.81 -7.73 2.40
CA MET A 119 -3.09 -8.32 2.83
C MET A 119 -4.26 -7.88 1.93
N SER A 120 -4.23 -6.64 1.42
CA SER A 120 -5.24 -6.13 0.49
C SER A 120 -5.12 -6.72 -0.92
N LEU A 121 -3.89 -6.98 -1.38
CA LEU A 121 -3.59 -7.68 -2.63
C LEU A 121 -4.06 -9.13 -2.55
N LEU A 122 -3.73 -9.83 -1.47
CA LEU A 122 -4.24 -11.17 -1.18
C LEU A 122 -5.76 -11.18 -1.13
N LYS A 123 -6.40 -10.25 -0.42
CA LYS A 123 -7.88 -10.15 -0.41
C LYS A 123 -8.45 -9.89 -1.80
N ARG A 124 -7.81 -9.08 -2.65
CA ARG A 124 -8.26 -8.86 -4.05
C ARG A 124 -8.06 -10.09 -4.92
N ILE A 125 -6.98 -10.85 -4.72
CA ILE A 125 -6.73 -12.13 -5.39
C ILE A 125 -7.77 -13.16 -4.95
N PHE A 126 -8.03 -13.30 -3.66
CA PHE A 126 -9.07 -14.18 -3.13
C PHE A 126 -10.47 -13.76 -3.55
N LYS A 127 -10.75 -12.45 -3.64
CA LYS A 127 -12.04 -11.95 -4.12
C LYS A 127 -12.22 -12.21 -5.63
N LYS A 128 -11.18 -12.06 -6.44
CA LYS A 128 -11.21 -12.44 -7.87
C LYS A 128 -11.31 -13.96 -8.06
N GLY A 129 -10.55 -14.75 -7.31
CA GLY A 129 -10.64 -16.22 -7.34
C GLY A 129 -11.90 -16.79 -6.68
N GLY A 130 -12.65 -15.97 -5.93
CA GLY A 130 -13.94 -16.32 -5.35
C GLY A 130 -15.13 -16.10 -6.29
N VAL A 131 -15.04 -15.16 -7.25
CA VAL A 131 -16.08 -14.97 -8.28
C VAL A 131 -16.13 -16.18 -9.23
N ASP A 132 -14.99 -16.84 -9.48
CA ASP A 132 -14.96 -18.06 -10.29
C ASP A 132 -15.68 -19.26 -9.65
N LYS A 133 -15.95 -19.25 -8.34
CA LYS A 133 -16.69 -20.37 -7.72
C LYS A 133 -18.18 -20.33 -8.04
N GLU A 134 -18.81 -19.16 -8.09
CA GLU A 134 -20.24 -19.07 -8.46
C GLU A 134 -20.44 -19.36 -9.96
N ASP A 135 -19.59 -18.82 -10.82
CA ASP A 135 -19.64 -19.11 -12.27
C ASP A 135 -19.24 -20.56 -12.59
N SER A 136 -18.26 -21.15 -11.88
CA SER A 136 -17.90 -22.56 -12.08
C SER A 136 -18.98 -23.51 -11.58
N THR A 137 -19.68 -23.20 -10.49
CA THR A 137 -20.78 -24.06 -9.99
C THR A 137 -21.97 -24.01 -10.95
N GLN A 138 -22.32 -22.83 -11.48
CA GLN A 138 -23.35 -22.70 -12.51
C GLN A 138 -22.95 -23.36 -13.83
N SER A 139 -21.67 -23.32 -14.19
CA SER A 139 -21.14 -23.99 -15.38
C SER A 139 -21.19 -25.51 -15.22
N ILE A 140 -20.83 -26.04 -14.06
CA ILE A 140 -20.90 -27.49 -13.75
C ILE A 140 -22.35 -27.98 -13.81
N ASP A 141 -23.30 -27.27 -13.19
CA ASP A 141 -24.74 -27.60 -13.27
C ASP A 141 -25.27 -27.58 -14.72
N LYS A 142 -24.74 -26.68 -15.55
CA LYS A 142 -25.12 -26.59 -16.97
C LYS A 142 -24.56 -27.75 -17.78
N TYR A 143 -23.29 -28.13 -17.56
CA TYR A 143 -22.67 -29.28 -18.22
C TYR A 143 -23.29 -30.61 -17.78
N GLU A 144 -23.69 -30.74 -16.52
CA GLU A 144 -24.36 -31.94 -16.02
C GLU A 144 -25.74 -32.13 -16.68
N ARG A 145 -26.51 -31.05 -16.87
CA ARG A 145 -27.78 -31.09 -17.61
C ARG A 145 -27.61 -31.38 -19.11
N GLU A 146 -26.52 -30.91 -19.74
CA GLU A 146 -26.21 -31.25 -21.13
C GLU A 146 -25.85 -32.73 -21.28
N ILE A 147 -25.06 -33.29 -20.36
CA ILE A 147 -24.73 -34.73 -20.33
C ILE A 147 -25.99 -35.58 -20.13
N GLU A 148 -26.90 -35.17 -19.26
CA GLU A 148 -28.14 -35.91 -19.03
C GLU A 148 -29.06 -35.91 -20.27
N LYS A 149 -29.11 -34.81 -21.02
CA LYS A 149 -29.83 -34.74 -22.30
C LYS A 149 -29.20 -35.62 -23.37
N LEU A 150 -27.89 -35.55 -23.53
CA LEU A 150 -27.14 -36.40 -24.47
C LEU A 150 -27.33 -37.89 -24.17
N ASN A 151 -27.33 -38.28 -22.88
CA ASN A 151 -27.60 -39.66 -22.49
C ASN A 151 -29.03 -40.11 -22.82
N LYS A 152 -30.03 -39.23 -22.65
CA LYS A 152 -31.43 -39.54 -23.03
C LYS A 152 -31.57 -39.70 -24.54
N GLU A 153 -30.93 -38.84 -25.34
CA GLU A 153 -30.92 -38.95 -26.80
C GLU A 153 -30.21 -40.24 -27.28
N ILE A 154 -29.07 -40.59 -26.68
CA ILE A 154 -28.37 -41.85 -26.96
C ILE A 154 -29.22 -43.06 -26.60
N LEU A 155 -29.98 -43.00 -25.49
CA LEU A 155 -30.86 -44.09 -25.07
C LEU A 155 -32.02 -44.29 -26.06
N GLN A 156 -32.61 -43.19 -26.54
CA GLN A 156 -33.68 -43.22 -27.56
C GLN A 156 -33.17 -43.76 -28.90
N LEU A 157 -31.97 -43.36 -29.32
CA LEU A 157 -31.33 -43.88 -30.53
C LEU A 157 -30.98 -45.37 -30.41
N LYS A 158 -30.57 -45.85 -29.22
CA LYS A 158 -30.35 -47.28 -28.97
C LYS A 158 -31.65 -48.09 -28.96
N GLN A 159 -32.75 -47.52 -28.47
CA GLN A 159 -34.06 -48.19 -28.49
C GLN A 159 -34.66 -48.22 -29.89
N GLY A 160 -34.46 -47.18 -30.71
CA GLY A 160 -34.87 -47.16 -32.12
C GLY A 160 -34.09 -48.12 -33.03
N ARG A 161 -32.89 -48.56 -32.61
CA ARG A 161 -32.04 -49.48 -33.38
C ARG A 161 -32.29 -50.97 -33.11
N ASN A 162 -33.17 -51.29 -32.15
CA ASN A 162 -33.59 -52.67 -31.82
C ASN A 162 -34.93 -53.07 -32.46
N VAL A 163 -35.41 -52.29 -33.44
CA VAL A 163 -36.69 -52.54 -34.16
C VAL A 163 -36.45 -52.87 -35.65
N GLU A 164 -35.22 -53.24 -36.02
CA GLU A 164 -34.93 -53.89 -37.32
C GLU A 164 -34.55 -55.36 -37.12
#